data_AF-A0A5C1A6V7-F1
#
_entry.id   AF-A0A5C1A6V7-F1
#
_cell.length_a   1.000
_cell.length_b   1.000
_cell.length_c   1.000
_cell.angle_alpha   90.00
_cell.angle_beta   90.00
_cell.angle_gamma   90.00
#
_symmetry.space_group_name_H-M   'P 1'
#
loop_
_entity.id
_entity.type
_entity.pdbx_description
1 polymer ?
#
loop_
_entity_poly.entity_id
_entity_poly.type
_entity_poly.pdbx_seq_one_letter_code
_entity_poly.pdbx_strand_id
1 'polypeptide(L)' 'MASIIDDPNGRRRIQFVAPNGTRKTIRLGKIDRKSAEAINRHVEALLSAKVGGQPMPATRPLGSRASARR' A
#
# COMPACT_ATOMS: atom_id res chain seq x y z
N MET A 1 9.37 -5.87 2.72
CA MET A 1 8.23 -6.76 2.40
C MET A 1 7.12 -6.50 3.40
N ALA A 2 5.87 -6.43 2.95
CA ALA A 2 4.71 -6.19 3.80
C ALA A 2 3.77 -7.39 3.77
N SER A 3 3.22 -7.76 4.93
CA SER A 3 2.42 -8.97 5.11
C SER A 3 1.04 -8.62 5.65
N ILE A 4 0.02 -9.24 5.06
CA ILE A 4 -1.37 -9.11 5.50
C ILE A 4 -1.60 -10.15 6.61
N ILE A 5 -2.20 -9.71 7.70
CA ILE A 5 -2.62 -10.55 8.81
C ILE A 5 -4.14 -10.45 8.90
N ASP A 6 -4.79 -11.61 8.90
CA ASP A 6 -6.21 -11.74 9.15
C ASP A 6 -6.47 -11.70 10.67
N ASP A 7 -7.36 -10.81 11.09
CA ASP A 7 -7.82 -10.68 12.47
C ASP A 7 -9.27 -11.17 12.60
N PRO A 8 -9.72 -11.52 13.81
CA PRO A 8 -11.09 -11.94 14.06
C PRO A 8 -12.11 -10.89 13.56
N ASN A 9 -13.31 -11.36 13.19
CA ASN A 9 -14.42 -10.52 12.70
C ASN A 9 -14.17 -9.84 11.34
N GLY A 10 -13.41 -10.49 10.45
CA GLY A 10 -13.13 -10.01 9.09
C GLY A 10 -12.28 -8.73 9.07
N ARG A 11 -11.54 -8.49 10.15
CA ARG A 11 -10.61 -7.37 10.26
C ARG A 11 -9.27 -7.78 9.67
N ARG A 12 -8.53 -6.80 9.16
CA ARG A 12 -7.17 -7.04 8.66
C ARG A 12 -6.20 -5.97 9.12
N ARG A 13 -4.94 -6.37 9.19
CA ARG A 13 -3.81 -5.46 9.40
C ARG A 13 -2.68 -5.81 8.45
N ILE A 14 -1.87 -4.81 8.12
CA ILE A 14 -0.64 -4.99 7.34
C ILE A 14 0.52 -4.75 8.28
N GLN A 15 1.44 -5.70 8.38
CA GLN A 15 2.70 -5.56 9.11
C GLN A 15 3.86 -5.44 8.13
N PHE A 16 4.77 -4.50 8.38
CA PHE A 16 5.95 -4.31 7.55
C PHE A 16 7.15 -3.85 8.40
N VAL A 17 8.36 -4.03 7.88
CA VAL A 17 9.58 -3.50 8.47
C VAL A 17 9.92 -2.19 7.77
N ALA A 18 10.02 -1.10 8.53
CA ALA A 18 10.46 0.19 8.02
C ALA A 18 11.98 0.21 7.81
N PRO A 19 12.52 1.13 6.99
CA PRO A 19 13.96 1.19 6.69
C PRO A 19 14.85 1.42 7.93
N ASN A 20 14.29 1.92 9.02
CA ASN A 20 14.96 2.08 10.31
C ASN A 20 15.01 0.77 11.13
N GLY A 21 14.64 -0.38 10.55
CA GLY A 21 14.57 -1.67 11.22
C GLY A 21 13.35 -1.87 12.13
N THR A 22 12.49 -0.85 12.31
CA THR A 22 11.32 -0.97 13.18
C THR A 22 10.16 -1.66 12.47
N ARG A 23 9.54 -2.64 13.13
CA ARG A 23 8.29 -3.23 12.65
C ARG A 23 7.13 -2.27 12.91
N LYS A 24 6.37 -1.97 11.87
CA LYS A 24 5.16 -1.16 11.94
C LYS A 24 3.94 -1.96 11.48
N THR A 25 2.79 -1.58 12.01
CA THR A 25 1.52 -2.22 11.72
C THR A 25 0.49 -1.16 11.31
N ILE A 26 -0.16 -1.35 10.17
CA ILE A 26 -1.30 -0.56 9.70
C ILE A 26 -2.57 -1.35 9.99
N ARG A 27 -3.49 -0.77 10.76
CA ARG A 27 -4.80 -1.37 11.05
C ARG A 27 -5.79 -0.94 9.98
N LEU A 28 -6.24 -1.87 9.14
CA LEU A 28 -7.22 -1.57 8.08
C LEU A 28 -8.66 -1.62 8.60
N GLY A 29 -8.89 -2.34 9.70
CA GLY A 29 -10.24 -2.60 10.19
C GLY A 29 -10.94 -3.65 9.32
N LYS A 30 -12.28 -3.58 9.23
CA LYS A 30 -13.09 -4.52 8.46
C LYS A 30 -13.00 -4.18 6.97
N ILE A 31 -12.44 -5.09 6.18
CA ILE A 31 -12.19 -4.89 4.75
C ILE A 31 -12.21 -6.23 4.02
N ASP A 32 -12.49 -6.24 2.72
CA ASP A 32 -12.35 -7.43 1.87
C ASP A 32 -10.88 -7.72 1.51
N ARG A 33 -10.60 -8.96 1.07
CA ARG A 33 -9.21 -9.43 0.92
C ARG A 33 -8.52 -8.72 -0.23
N LYS A 34 -9.26 -8.51 -1.31
CA LYS A 34 -8.78 -7.87 -2.53
C LYS A 34 -8.36 -6.42 -2.25
N SER A 35 -9.15 -5.68 -1.49
CA SER A 35 -8.78 -4.33 -1.08
C SER A 35 -7.57 -4.31 -0.14
N ALA A 36 -7.45 -5.27 0.79
CA ALA A 36 -6.26 -5.39 1.62
C ALA A 36 -4.99 -5.71 0.80
N GLU A 37 -5.10 -6.57 -0.21
CA GLU A 37 -4.01 -6.89 -1.15
C GLU A 37 -3.59 -5.67 -1.98
N ALA A 38 -4.55 -4.85 -2.44
CA ALA A 38 -4.25 -3.60 -3.14
C ALA A 38 -3.45 -2.65 -2.23
N ILE A 39 -3.89 -2.48 -0.98
CA ILE A 39 -3.17 -1.63 -0.01
C ILE A 39 -1.78 -2.19 0.28
N ASN A 40 -1.64 -3.52 0.41
CA ASN A 40 -0.34 -4.15 0.64
C ASN A 40 0.65 -3.84 -0.49
N ARG A 41 0.22 -3.93 -1.75
CA ARG A 41 1.06 -3.58 -2.92
C ARG A 41 1.51 -2.12 -2.87
N HIS A 42 0.63 -1.20 -2.49
CA HIS A 42 0.98 0.22 -2.32
C HIS A 42 2.00 0.43 -1.19
N VAL A 43 1.86 -0.28 -0.07
CA VAL A 43 2.82 -0.23 1.05
C VAL A 43 4.19 -0.77 0.60
N GLU A 44 4.22 -1.83 -0.19
CA GLU A 44 5.47 -2.36 -0.73
C GLU A 44 6.15 -1.39 -1.70
N ALA A 45 5.39 -0.76 -2.59
CA ALA A 45 5.91 0.29 -3.46
C ALA A 45 6.50 1.47 -2.65
N LEU A 46 5.79 1.90 -1.59
CA LEU A 46 6.25 2.93 -0.64
C LEU A 46 7.57 2.57 0.03
N LEU A 47 7.70 1.33 0.46
CA LEU A 47 8.93 0.85 1.08
C LEU A 47 10.08 0.82 0.09
N SER A 48 9.86 0.28 -1.11
CA SER A 48 10.89 0.22 -2.15
C SER A 48 11.37 1.61 -2.56
N ALA A 49 10.47 2.56 -2.76
CA ALA A 49 10.83 3.94 -3.08
C ALA A 49 11.60 4.61 -1.93
N LYS A 50 11.17 4.41 -0.67
CA LYS A 50 11.83 4.97 0.50
C LYS A 50 13.24 4.41 0.70
N VAL A 51 13.44 3.12 0.42
CA VAL A 51 14.77 2.46 0.48
C VAL A 51 15.67 2.94 -0.67
N GLY A 52 15.13 3.05 -1.88
CA GLY A 52 15.90 3.47 -3.06
C GLY A 52 16.12 4.99 -3.18
N GLY A 53 15.55 5.80 -2.28
CA GLY A 53 15.59 7.26 -2.37
C GLY A 53 14.88 7.82 -3.62
N GLN A 54 14.03 7.00 -4.26
CA GLN A 54 13.33 7.38 -5.48
C GLN A 54 11.95 7.96 -5.14
N PRO A 55 11.41 8.87 -5.96
CA PRO A 55 10.04 9.29 -5.82
C PRO A 55 9.10 8.11 -6.02
N MET A 56 7.99 8.12 -5.30
CA MET A 56 6.95 7.11 -5.48
C MET A 56 6.38 7.19 -6.89
N PRO A 57 6.22 6.05 -7.59
CA PRO A 57 5.47 6.05 -8.84
C PRO A 57 4.05 6.54 -8.53
N ALA A 58 3.59 7.54 -9.29
CA ALA A 58 2.24 8.06 -9.13
C ALA A 58 1.25 6.91 -9.39
N THR A 59 0.59 6.44 -8.33
CA THR A 59 -0.62 5.64 -8.50
C THR A 59 -1.62 6.58 -9.16
N ARG A 60 -1.92 6.35 -10.44
CA ARG A 60 -2.89 7.16 -11.17
C ARG A 60 -4.20 6.39 -11.25
N PRO A 61 -5.22 6.69 -10.42
CA PRO A 61 -6.54 6.12 -10.59
C PRO A 61 -7.40 7.06 -11.45
N LEU A 62 -7.97 6.49 -12.50
CA LEU A 62 -9.22 6.86 -13.21
C LEU A 62 -9.44 8.34 -13.56
N GLY A 63 -9.30 8.63 -14.86
CA GLY A 63 -9.75 9.90 -15.46
C GLY A 63 -8.68 10.68 -16.20
N SER A 64 -7.87 10.04 -17.04
CA SER A 64 -7.01 10.76 -17.99
C SER A 64 -7.87 11.39 -19.09
N ARG A 65 -8.54 12.51 -18.80
CA ARG A 65 -8.96 13.49 -19.81
C ARG A 65 -7.73 14.27 -20.27
N ALA A 66 -6.83 13.58 -20.94
CA ALA A 66 -5.80 14.18 -21.77
C ALA A 66 -6.18 13.96 -23.23
N SER A 67 -7.32 14.53 -23.64
CA SER A 67 -7.64 14.77 -25.04
C SER A 67 -8.52 16.02 -25.11
N ALA A 68 -7.88 17.15 -24.85
CA ALA A 68 -8.43 18.48 -25.10
C ALA A 68 -7.23 19.41 -25.29
N ARG A 69 -6.71 19.43 -26.51
CA ARG A 69 -6.00 20.54 -27.20
C ARG A 69 -5.13 19.98 -28.33
N ARG A 70 -5.73 19.80 -29.50
CA ARG A 70 -5.37 20.47 -30.75
C ARG A 70 -6.42 20.17 -31.81
#